data_AF-A0A7K0QTG1-F1
#
_entry.id   AF-A0A7K0QTG1-F1
#
_cell.length_a   1.000
_cell.length_b   1.000
_cell.length_c   1.000
_cell.angle_alpha   90.00
_cell.angle_beta   90.00
_cell.angle_gamma   90.00
#
_symmetry.space_group_name_H-M   'P 1'
#
loop_
_entity.id
_entity.type
_entity.pdbx_description
1 polymer ?
#
loop_
_entity_poly.entity_id
_entity_poly.type
_entity_poly.pdbx_seq_one_letter_code
_entity_poly.pdbx_strand_id
1 'polypeptide(L)'
;MESSPRRGPAWPWVLGASLVAAVILVANLVVADWASRTGEVAQLVRDIKVSESVMTKATNHMAEAIKAAGESPTPAAQQKLLDDLRKISADSATELRVAGQKIITLRLFPWQRPVWNAREAYVAHNAAWQAFFDGGAADPQTLFVDHPDIESTWLTVVELLPLAVPRPDPYDLAERINAIVVDGSQSDSGAAAEPGTPALFSTLAALRNAS
;
A
#
# COMPACT_ATOMS: atom_id res chain seq x y z
N MET A 1 10.55 -29.99 -76.07
CA MET A 1 9.54 -29.02 -75.61
C MET A 1 9.21 -29.35 -74.17
N GLU A 2 9.94 -28.77 -73.22
CA GLU A 2 9.59 -28.88 -71.80
C GLU A 2 8.60 -27.76 -71.46
N SER A 3 7.36 -28.15 -71.16
CA SER A 3 6.36 -27.25 -70.62
C SER A 3 6.74 -26.88 -69.19
N SER A 4 7.17 -25.64 -68.97
CA SER A 4 7.41 -25.15 -67.61
C SER A 4 6.12 -25.24 -66.78
N PRO A 5 6.14 -25.84 -65.58
CA PRO A 5 4.96 -25.96 -64.75
C PRO A 5 4.49 -24.57 -64.32
N ARG A 6 3.23 -24.24 -64.59
CA ARG A 6 2.59 -23.02 -64.08
C ARG A 6 2.52 -23.13 -62.55
N ARG A 7 3.41 -22.42 -61.85
CA ARG A 7 3.31 -22.26 -60.40
C ARG A 7 2.00 -21.52 -60.12
N GLY A 8 1.09 -22.18 -59.40
CA GLY A 8 -0.10 -21.53 -58.87
C GLY A 8 0.28 -20.32 -58.01
N PRO A 9 -0.62 -19.35 -57.84
CA PRO A 9 -0.26 -18.10 -57.18
C PRO A 9 0.05 -18.35 -55.69
N ALA A 10 1.19 -17.82 -55.22
CA ALA A 10 1.71 -18.09 -53.87
C ALA A 10 0.99 -17.31 -52.74
N TRP A 11 0.05 -16.43 -53.08
CA TRP A 11 -0.64 -15.55 -52.12
C TRP A 11 -1.36 -16.30 -50.97
N PRO A 12 -1.94 -17.51 -51.13
CA PRO A 12 -2.57 -18.19 -49.99
C PRO A 12 -1.56 -18.59 -48.91
N TRP A 13 -0.35 -19.00 -49.31
CA TRP A 13 0.73 -19.35 -48.39
C TRP A 13 1.31 -18.12 -47.69
N VAL A 14 1.46 -17.01 -48.42
CA VAL A 14 1.91 -15.73 -47.84
C VAL A 14 0.89 -15.19 -46.83
N LEU A 15 -0.41 -15.25 -47.14
CA LEU A 15 -1.46 -14.87 -46.19
C LEU A 15 -1.48 -15.79 -44.97
N GLY A 16 -1.37 -17.10 -45.16
CA GLY A 16 -1.29 -18.07 -44.07
C GLY A 16 -0.10 -17.83 -43.14
N ALA A 17 1.10 -17.64 -43.69
CA ALA A 17 2.29 -17.33 -42.92
C ALA A 17 2.18 -15.99 -42.19
N SER A 18 1.58 -14.97 -42.82
CA SER A 18 1.34 -13.66 -42.20
C SER A 18 0.38 -13.74 -41.02
N LEU A 19 -0.70 -14.53 -41.14
CA LEU A 19 -1.65 -14.75 -40.06
C LEU A 19 -0.99 -15.45 -38.87
N VAL A 20 -0.20 -16.50 -39.12
CA VAL A 20 0.55 -17.21 -38.06
C VAL A 20 1.53 -16.27 -37.36
N ALA A 21 2.29 -15.47 -38.12
CA ALA A 21 3.21 -14.49 -37.55
C ALA A 21 2.47 -13.44 -36.70
N ALA A 22 1.30 -12.97 -37.14
CA ALA A 22 0.48 -12.04 -36.38
C ALA A 22 -0.03 -12.65 -35.06
N VAL A 23 -0.49 -13.92 -35.08
CA VAL A 23 -0.93 -14.63 -33.87
C VAL A 23 0.22 -14.78 -32.88
N ILE A 24 1.41 -15.16 -33.35
CA ILE A 24 2.62 -15.28 -32.51
C ILE A 24 2.98 -13.92 -31.90
N LEU A 25 2.93 -12.84 -32.68
CA LEU A 25 3.19 -11.50 -32.18
C LEU A 25 2.21 -11.12 -31.06
N VAL A 26 0.91 -11.33 -31.27
CA VAL A 26 -0.12 -11.04 -30.26
C VAL A 26 0.11 -11.85 -28.99
N ALA A 27 0.41 -13.15 -29.13
CA ALA A 27 0.70 -14.00 -27.97
C ALA A 27 1.92 -13.49 -27.17
N ASN A 28 3.00 -13.10 -27.84
CA ASN A 28 4.17 -12.52 -27.17
C ASN A 28 3.87 -11.20 -26.48
N LEU A 29 3.05 -10.33 -27.09
CA LEU A 29 2.64 -9.06 -26.48
C LEU A 29 1.80 -9.28 -25.21
N VAL A 30 0.90 -10.27 -25.21
CA VAL A 30 0.11 -10.62 -24.02
C VAL A 30 0.99 -11.12 -22.88
N VAL A 31 1.97 -11.98 -23.17
CA VAL A 31 2.93 -12.46 -22.15
C VAL A 31 3.80 -11.33 -21.61
N ALA A 32 4.28 -10.44 -22.49
CA ALA A 32 5.08 -9.29 -22.09
C ALA A 32 4.28 -8.31 -21.20
N ASP A 33 3.02 -8.02 -21.57
CA ASP A 33 2.13 -7.18 -20.75
C ASP A 33 1.90 -7.79 -19.36
N TRP A 34 1.56 -9.08 -19.31
CA TRP A 34 1.37 -9.79 -18.05
C TRP A 34 2.63 -9.79 -17.17
N ALA A 35 3.80 -10.06 -17.74
CA ALA A 35 5.06 -10.06 -17.01
C ALA A 35 5.38 -8.66 -16.45
N SER A 36 5.12 -7.61 -17.24
CA SER A 36 5.31 -6.23 -16.81
C SER A 36 4.41 -5.86 -15.64
N ARG A 37 3.12 -6.18 -15.71
CA ARG A 37 2.15 -5.95 -14.63
C ARG A 37 2.54 -6.67 -13.35
N THR A 38 3.02 -7.89 -13.49
CA THR A 38 3.50 -8.69 -12.37
C THR A 38 4.68 -8.02 -11.68
N GLY A 39 5.64 -7.49 -12.44
CA GLY A 39 6.76 -6.71 -11.92
C GLY A 39 6.33 -5.42 -11.21
N GLU A 40 5.40 -4.68 -11.79
CA GLU A 40 4.87 -3.43 -11.23
C GLU A 40 4.15 -3.66 -9.89
N VAL A 41 3.24 -4.64 -9.83
CA VAL A 41 2.53 -4.98 -8.58
C VAL A 41 3.50 -5.52 -7.53
N ALA A 42 4.47 -6.36 -7.93
CA ALA A 42 5.47 -6.85 -7.00
C ALA A 42 6.28 -5.71 -6.37
N GLN A 43 6.60 -4.66 -7.15
CA GLN A 43 7.30 -3.49 -6.65
C GLN A 43 6.40 -2.63 -5.76
N LEU A 44 5.16 -2.36 -6.18
CA LEU A 44 4.18 -1.65 -5.37
C LEU A 44 4.00 -2.30 -4.00
N VAL A 45 3.79 -3.62 -3.96
CA VAL A 45 3.64 -4.39 -2.71
C VAL A 45 4.88 -4.31 -1.83
N ARG A 46 6.09 -4.31 -2.41
CA ARG A 46 7.32 -4.17 -1.61
C ARG A 46 7.42 -2.79 -0.96
N ASP A 47 7.15 -1.74 -1.72
CA ASP A 47 7.27 -0.36 -1.22
C ASP A 47 6.15 -0.04 -0.21
N ILE A 48 4.95 -0.56 -0.41
CA ILE A 48 3.86 -0.57 0.59
C ILE A 48 4.34 -1.20 1.91
N LYS A 49 4.94 -2.39 1.88
CA LYS A 49 5.43 -3.04 3.12
C LYS A 49 6.47 -2.21 3.87
N VAL A 50 7.29 -1.45 3.16
CA VAL A 50 8.25 -0.52 3.79
C VAL A 50 7.51 0.61 4.49
N SER A 51 6.49 1.19 3.85
CA SER A 51 5.63 2.22 4.43
C SER A 51 4.87 1.71 5.66
N GLU A 52 4.20 0.57 5.57
CA GLU A 52 3.52 -0.09 6.70
C GLU A 52 4.47 -0.33 7.87
N SER A 53 5.71 -0.78 7.60
CA SER A 53 6.69 -0.99 8.66
C SER A 53 7.04 0.28 9.43
N VAL A 54 7.03 1.45 8.80
CA VAL A 54 7.23 2.74 9.48
C VAL A 54 6.03 3.03 10.38
N MET A 55 4.81 2.88 9.87
CA MET A 55 3.57 3.09 10.64
C MET A 55 3.53 2.18 11.87
N THR A 56 3.75 0.87 11.70
CA THR A 56 3.77 -0.09 12.82
C THR A 56 4.84 0.23 13.86
N LYS A 57 6.05 0.64 13.44
CA LYS A 57 7.10 1.03 14.38
C LYS A 57 6.71 2.28 15.17
N ALA A 58 6.16 3.28 14.48
CA ALA A 58 5.70 4.51 15.10
C ALA A 58 4.60 4.25 16.14
N THR A 59 3.59 3.47 15.79
CA THR A 59 2.48 3.13 16.69
C THR A 59 2.95 2.32 17.90
N ASN A 60 3.89 1.40 17.71
CA ASN A 60 4.53 0.66 18.82
C ASN A 60 5.30 1.59 19.76
N HIS A 61 6.13 2.50 19.23
CA HIS A 61 6.85 3.45 20.08
C HIS A 61 5.91 4.40 20.83
N MET A 62 4.80 4.85 20.21
CA MET A 62 3.78 5.64 20.89
C MET A 62 3.12 4.86 22.03
N ALA A 63 2.74 3.60 21.78
CA ALA A 63 2.15 2.74 22.80
C ALA A 63 3.12 2.49 23.96
N GLU A 64 4.41 2.29 23.69
CA GLU A 64 5.46 2.17 24.70
C GLU A 64 5.62 3.45 25.53
N ALA A 65 5.63 4.63 24.89
CA ALA A 65 5.72 5.92 25.57
C ALA A 65 4.51 6.14 26.50
N ILE A 66 3.30 5.85 26.00
CA ILE A 66 2.06 5.91 26.78
C ILE A 66 2.15 4.97 27.99
N LYS A 67 2.54 3.71 27.77
CA LYS A 67 2.67 2.72 28.84
C LYS A 67 3.69 3.15 29.89
N ALA A 68 4.79 3.77 29.47
CA ALA A 68 5.83 4.26 30.38
C ALA A 68 5.36 5.45 31.24
N ALA A 69 4.42 6.26 30.76
CA ALA A 69 3.83 7.36 31.54
C ALA A 69 2.92 6.86 32.67
N GLY A 70 2.25 5.71 32.46
CA GLY A 70 1.29 5.12 33.39
C GLY A 70 -0.10 5.76 33.31
N GLU A 71 -1.09 5.14 33.97
CA GLU A 71 -2.51 5.54 33.90
C GLU A 71 -2.83 6.87 34.62
N SER A 72 -1.99 7.28 35.57
CA SER A 72 -2.13 8.54 36.30
C SER A 72 -0.77 9.23 36.41
N PRO A 73 -0.26 9.78 35.30
CA PRO A 73 1.06 10.36 35.26
C PRO A 73 1.14 11.61 36.14
N THR A 74 2.27 11.78 36.82
CA THR A 74 2.59 13.08 37.44
C THR A 74 2.71 14.17 36.35
N PRO A 75 2.58 15.47 36.67
CA PRO A 75 2.75 16.53 35.67
C PRO A 75 4.07 16.45 34.89
N ALA A 76 5.15 16.01 35.53
CA ALA A 76 6.45 15.80 34.88
C ALA A 76 6.44 14.59 33.93
N ALA A 77 5.80 13.49 34.32
CA ALA A 77 5.64 12.31 33.46
C ALA A 77 4.72 12.60 32.27
N GLN A 78 3.67 13.40 32.47
CA GLN A 78 2.77 13.84 31.42
C GLN A 78 3.50 14.74 30.42
N GLN A 79 4.28 15.71 30.88
CA GLN A 79 5.08 16.55 29.99
C GLN A 79 6.09 15.71 29.18
N LYS A 80 6.77 14.76 29.82
CA LYS A 80 7.68 13.85 29.13
C LYS A 80 6.96 13.02 28.06
N LEU A 81 5.77 12.49 28.34
CA LEU A 81 4.96 11.77 27.37
C LEU A 81 4.67 12.63 26.14
N LEU A 82 4.21 13.86 26.33
CA LEU A 82 3.92 14.77 25.22
C LEU A 82 5.17 15.08 24.39
N ASP A 83 6.33 15.25 25.03
CA ASP A 83 7.59 15.49 24.33
C ASP A 83 8.07 14.26 23.56
N ASP A 84 7.93 13.06 24.13
CA ASP A 84 8.22 11.79 23.45
C ASP A 84 7.30 11.59 22.24
N LEU A 85 5.99 11.80 22.41
CA LEU A 85 5.00 11.69 21.32
C LEU A 85 5.28 12.70 20.21
N ARG A 86 5.63 13.95 20.55
CA ARG A 86 6.03 14.97 19.58
C ARG A 86 7.19 14.49 18.73
N LYS A 87 8.22 13.95 19.39
CA LYS A 87 9.43 13.45 18.73
C LYS A 87 9.13 12.26 17.83
N ILE A 88 8.43 11.25 18.35
CA ILE A 88 8.05 10.05 17.57
C ILE A 88 7.27 10.46 16.33
N SER A 89 6.34 11.40 16.46
CA SER A 89 5.53 11.88 15.35
C SER A 89 6.39 12.61 14.31
N ALA A 90 7.29 13.50 14.72
CA ALA A 90 8.17 14.23 13.79
C ALA A 90 9.11 13.28 13.01
N ASP A 91 9.70 12.31 13.69
CA ASP A 91 10.57 11.30 13.09
C ASP A 91 9.77 10.43 12.10
N SER A 92 8.59 9.96 12.52
CA SER A 92 7.72 9.10 11.72
C SER A 92 7.15 9.80 10.49
N ALA A 93 6.76 11.08 10.60
CA ALA A 93 6.31 11.86 9.45
C ALA A 93 7.42 11.99 8.39
N THR A 94 8.67 12.12 8.81
CA THR A 94 9.82 12.20 7.89
C THR A 94 10.07 10.87 7.19
N GLU A 95 10.14 9.78 7.95
CA GLU A 95 10.34 8.43 7.40
C GLU A 95 9.20 8.03 6.45
N LEU A 96 7.96 8.36 6.82
CA LEU A 96 6.79 8.00 6.04
C LEU A 96 6.72 8.79 4.72
N ARG A 97 7.13 10.05 4.69
CA ARG A 97 7.29 10.82 3.43
C ARG A 97 8.31 10.19 2.49
N VAL A 98 9.42 9.69 3.03
CA VAL A 98 10.45 9.00 2.22
C VAL A 98 9.92 7.68 1.66
N ALA A 99 9.11 6.95 2.43
CA ALA A 99 8.46 5.72 1.99
C ALA A 99 7.25 5.94 1.05
N GLY A 100 6.55 7.07 1.17
CA GLY A 100 5.41 7.47 0.32
C GLY A 100 5.83 8.09 -1.01
N GLN A 101 6.92 8.87 -1.02
CA GLN A 101 7.78 8.94 -2.22
C GLN A 101 8.32 7.52 -2.51
N LYS A 102 9.13 7.14 -3.49
CA LYS A 102 9.24 5.69 -3.90
C LYS A 102 7.91 5.19 -4.48
N ILE A 103 6.83 5.03 -3.69
CA ILE A 103 5.50 4.61 -4.17
C ILE A 103 4.99 5.58 -5.25
N ILE A 104 4.97 6.89 -4.98
CA ILE A 104 4.53 7.91 -5.95
C ILE A 104 5.37 7.86 -7.24
N THR A 105 6.69 7.67 -7.12
CA THR A 105 7.61 7.62 -8.28
C THR A 105 7.63 6.28 -9.03
N LEU A 106 6.83 5.28 -8.63
CA LEU A 106 6.76 4.03 -9.36
C LEU A 106 6.37 4.28 -10.81
N ARG A 107 7.24 3.84 -11.72
CA ARG A 107 6.99 3.87 -13.15
C ARG A 107 6.02 2.75 -13.47
N LEU A 108 4.80 3.14 -13.82
CA LEU A 108 3.73 2.23 -14.21
C LEU A 108 3.38 2.47 -15.67
N PHE A 109 3.05 1.40 -16.39
CA PHE A 109 2.53 1.52 -17.74
C PHE A 109 1.13 2.16 -17.73
N PRO A 110 0.83 3.12 -18.62
CA PRO A 110 -0.40 3.92 -18.55
C PRO A 110 -1.69 3.14 -18.83
N TRP A 111 -1.60 1.96 -19.43
CA TRP A 111 -2.75 1.09 -19.68
C TRP A 111 -3.10 0.17 -18.51
N GLN A 112 -2.26 0.08 -17.48
CA GLN A 112 -2.47 -0.79 -16.33
C GLN A 112 -3.31 -0.13 -15.22
N ARG A 113 -4.53 0.31 -15.57
CA ARG A 113 -5.42 1.06 -14.67
C ARG A 113 -5.57 0.47 -13.26
N PRO A 114 -5.71 -0.85 -13.06
CA PRO A 114 -5.83 -1.41 -11.71
C PRO A 114 -4.61 -1.13 -10.82
N VAL A 115 -3.40 -1.16 -11.39
CA VAL A 115 -2.16 -0.89 -10.65
C VAL A 115 -2.06 0.59 -10.28
N TRP A 116 -2.47 1.48 -11.19
CA TRP A 116 -2.59 2.91 -10.89
C TRP A 116 -3.56 3.19 -9.75
N ASN A 117 -4.77 2.63 -9.82
CA ASN A 117 -5.79 2.83 -8.80
C ASN A 117 -5.34 2.34 -7.42
N ALA A 118 -4.71 1.16 -7.37
CA ALA A 118 -4.15 0.63 -6.13
C ALA A 118 -3.04 1.52 -5.55
N ARG A 119 -2.15 2.04 -6.41
CA ARG A 119 -1.10 2.96 -6.00
C ARG A 119 -1.70 4.26 -5.44
N GLU A 120 -2.63 4.88 -6.14
CA GLU A 120 -3.25 6.13 -5.70
C GLU A 120 -4.01 5.97 -4.38
N ALA A 121 -4.75 4.87 -4.22
CA ALA A 121 -5.40 4.56 -2.94
C ALA A 121 -4.41 4.46 -1.79
N TYR A 122 -3.29 3.77 -2.01
CA TYR A 122 -2.26 3.65 -0.96
C TYR A 122 -1.53 4.97 -0.71
N VAL A 123 -1.30 5.79 -1.74
CA VAL A 123 -0.73 7.14 -1.57
C VAL A 123 -1.65 8.01 -0.72
N ALA A 124 -2.97 7.94 -0.93
CA ALA A 124 -3.93 8.65 -0.09
C ALA A 124 -3.88 8.17 1.37
N HIS A 125 -3.79 6.86 1.60
CA HIS A 125 -3.66 6.29 2.93
C HIS A 125 -2.35 6.70 3.63
N ASN A 126 -1.24 6.63 2.93
CA ASN A 126 0.06 7.10 3.41
C ASN A 126 0.01 8.60 3.75
N ALA A 127 -0.68 9.42 2.95
CA ALA A 127 -0.86 10.85 3.23
C ALA A 127 -1.73 11.10 4.49
N ALA A 128 -2.77 10.30 4.74
CA ALA A 128 -3.57 10.40 5.96
C ALA A 128 -2.71 10.14 7.22
N TRP A 129 -1.86 9.12 7.18
CA TRP A 129 -0.89 8.85 8.25
C TRP A 129 0.17 9.95 8.40
N GLN A 130 0.66 10.54 7.29
CA GLN A 130 1.55 11.69 7.38
C GLN A 130 0.88 12.87 8.07
N ALA A 131 -0.40 13.15 7.76
CA ALA A 131 -1.16 14.21 8.40
C ALA A 131 -1.35 13.97 9.91
N PHE A 132 -1.60 12.71 10.30
CA PHE A 132 -1.65 12.29 11.71
C PHE A 132 -0.34 12.59 12.44
N PHE A 133 0.79 12.17 11.88
CA PHE A 133 2.10 12.42 12.49
C PHE A 133 2.51 13.90 12.45
N ASP A 134 2.16 14.65 11.40
CA ASP A 134 2.41 16.09 11.35
C ASP A 134 1.60 16.85 12.41
N GLY A 135 0.35 16.44 12.63
CA GLY A 135 -0.47 16.92 13.74
C GLY A 135 0.21 16.68 15.08
N GLY A 136 0.60 15.43 15.36
CA GLY A 136 1.27 15.08 16.62
C GLY A 136 2.62 15.77 16.83
N ALA A 137 3.36 16.05 15.75
CA ALA A 137 4.61 16.79 15.80
C ALA A 137 4.41 18.27 16.13
N ALA A 138 3.31 18.88 15.66
CA ALA A 138 2.96 20.26 15.97
C ALA A 138 2.35 20.37 17.38
N ASP A 139 1.33 19.55 17.66
CA ASP A 139 0.63 19.46 18.92
C ASP A 139 0.29 17.99 19.24
N PRO A 140 1.02 17.36 20.18
CA PRO A 140 0.78 15.97 20.58
C PRO A 140 -0.64 15.70 21.08
N GLN A 141 -1.38 16.73 21.52
CA GLN A 141 -2.77 16.57 21.94
C GLN A 141 -3.68 16.16 20.76
N THR A 142 -3.30 16.49 19.54
CA THR A 142 -4.04 16.10 18.33
C THR A 142 -3.98 14.60 18.05
N LEU A 143 -3.03 13.86 18.64
CA LEU A 143 -3.00 12.41 18.51
C LEU A 143 -4.19 11.74 19.21
N PHE A 144 -4.80 12.39 20.20
CA PHE A 144 -5.89 11.84 20.99
C PHE A 144 -7.28 12.12 20.41
N VAL A 145 -7.38 12.81 19.28
CA VAL A 145 -8.65 13.02 18.58
C VAL A 145 -8.92 11.90 17.58
N ASP A 146 -10.14 11.82 17.07
CA ASP A 146 -10.50 10.80 16.08
C ASP A 146 -9.90 11.13 14.71
N HIS A 147 -9.42 10.10 14.00
CA HIS A 147 -8.77 10.23 12.69
C HIS A 147 -9.47 9.37 11.62
N PRO A 148 -10.71 9.72 11.22
CA PRO A 148 -11.52 8.92 10.29
C PRO A 148 -10.91 8.76 8.89
N ASP A 149 -10.00 9.67 8.52
CA ASP A 149 -9.33 9.63 7.22
C ASP A 149 -8.39 8.42 7.09
N ILE A 150 -7.76 7.96 8.18
CA ILE A 150 -6.87 6.80 8.16
C ILE A 150 -7.67 5.54 7.79
N GLU A 151 -8.77 5.28 8.50
CA GLU A 151 -9.63 4.11 8.25
C GLU A 151 -10.31 4.19 6.88
N SER A 152 -10.90 5.32 6.53
CA SER A 152 -11.62 5.45 5.26
C SER A 152 -10.71 5.29 4.03
N THR A 153 -9.47 5.79 4.10
CA THR A 153 -8.48 5.56 3.05
C THR A 153 -7.98 4.12 3.04
N TRP A 154 -7.84 3.47 4.19
CA TRP A 154 -7.49 2.05 4.27
C TRP A 154 -8.53 1.14 3.61
N LEU A 155 -9.82 1.38 3.85
CA LEU A 155 -10.90 0.63 3.20
C LEU A 155 -10.81 0.71 1.66
N THR A 156 -10.40 1.87 1.13
CA THR A 156 -10.16 2.04 -0.30
C THR A 156 -8.95 1.21 -0.78
N VAL A 157 -7.90 1.12 0.02
CA VAL A 157 -6.74 0.24 -0.26
C VAL A 157 -7.17 -1.22 -0.31
N VAL A 158 -7.95 -1.67 0.68
CA VAL A 158 -8.44 -3.06 0.77
C VAL A 158 -9.29 -3.43 -0.45
N GLU A 159 -10.07 -2.49 -0.97
CA GLU A 159 -10.86 -2.71 -2.19
C GLU A 159 -9.99 -2.78 -3.46
N LEU A 160 -9.05 -1.85 -3.62
CA LEU A 160 -8.36 -1.67 -4.91
C LEU A 160 -7.07 -2.47 -5.06
N LEU A 161 -6.32 -2.71 -3.98
CA LEU A 161 -5.03 -3.39 -4.03
C LEU A 161 -5.15 -4.84 -4.57
N PRO A 162 -6.14 -5.66 -4.16
CA PRO A 162 -6.33 -7.01 -4.72
C PRO A 162 -6.65 -7.02 -6.22
N LEU A 163 -7.32 -5.97 -6.74
CA LEU A 163 -7.66 -5.86 -8.15
C LEU A 163 -6.44 -5.63 -9.04
N ALA A 164 -5.31 -5.19 -8.47
CA ALA A 164 -4.07 -4.99 -9.20
C ALA A 164 -3.41 -6.32 -9.61
N VAL A 165 -3.67 -7.42 -8.90
CA VAL A 165 -3.00 -8.71 -9.10
C VAL A 165 -3.26 -9.30 -10.49
N PRO A 166 -2.21 -9.55 -11.30
CA PRO A 166 -2.36 -10.23 -12.58
C PRO A 166 -2.72 -11.70 -12.40
N ARG A 167 -3.45 -12.26 -13.36
CA ARG A 167 -3.73 -13.70 -13.44
C ARG A 167 -3.10 -14.28 -14.71
N PRO A 168 -2.36 -15.41 -14.63
CA PRO A 168 -2.00 -16.17 -13.43
C PRO A 168 -1.07 -15.39 -12.48
N ASP A 169 -0.99 -15.79 -11.21
CA ASP A 169 -0.19 -15.13 -10.15
C ASP A 169 0.95 -16.07 -9.70
N PRO A 170 2.12 -16.03 -10.35
CA PRO A 170 3.21 -16.99 -10.11
C PRO A 170 4.14 -16.58 -8.96
N TYR A 171 3.91 -15.42 -8.34
CA TYR A 171 4.73 -14.90 -7.23
C TYR A 171 3.91 -14.72 -5.95
N ASP A 172 2.73 -15.35 -5.88
CA ASP A 172 1.80 -15.31 -4.75
C ASP A 172 1.53 -13.87 -4.29
N LEU A 173 1.38 -12.93 -5.26
CA LEU A 173 1.12 -11.53 -4.98
C LEU A 173 -0.21 -11.35 -4.24
N ALA A 174 -1.21 -12.17 -4.55
CA ALA A 174 -2.47 -12.21 -3.81
C ALA A 174 -2.24 -12.55 -2.33
N GLU A 175 -1.40 -13.53 -2.01
CA GLU A 175 -1.08 -13.89 -0.62
C GLU A 175 -0.29 -12.77 0.07
N ARG A 176 0.69 -12.18 -0.63
CA ARG A 176 1.50 -11.07 -0.09
C ARG A 176 0.68 -9.82 0.18
N ILE A 177 -0.34 -9.55 -0.64
CA ILE A 177 -1.33 -8.48 -0.44
C ILE A 177 -2.27 -8.84 0.71
N ASN A 178 -2.75 -10.08 0.77
CA ASN A 178 -3.59 -10.52 1.88
C ASN A 178 -2.87 -10.38 3.22
N ALA A 179 -1.57 -10.68 3.29
CA ALA A 179 -0.77 -10.43 4.49
C ALA A 179 -0.74 -8.95 4.86
N ILE A 180 -0.61 -8.02 3.90
CA ILE A 180 -0.68 -6.57 4.16
C ILE A 180 -2.07 -6.18 4.66
N VAL A 181 -3.13 -6.68 4.02
CA VAL A 181 -4.50 -6.36 4.41
C VAL A 181 -4.81 -6.89 5.81
N VAL A 182 -4.37 -8.12 6.13
CA VAL A 182 -4.56 -8.72 7.44
C VAL A 182 -3.70 -8.02 8.50
N ASP A 183 -2.42 -7.78 8.26
CA ASP A 183 -1.52 -7.13 9.21
C ASP A 183 -1.88 -5.66 9.42
N GLY A 184 -2.25 -4.95 8.35
CA GLY A 184 -2.77 -3.59 8.42
C GLY A 184 -4.11 -3.57 9.15
N SER A 185 -5.01 -4.52 8.86
CA SER A 185 -6.24 -4.65 9.63
C SER A 185 -5.97 -4.95 11.10
N GLN A 186 -4.95 -5.70 11.50
CA GLN A 186 -4.65 -5.98 12.93
C GLN A 186 -3.94 -4.81 13.61
N SER A 187 -3.08 -4.10 12.88
CA SER A 187 -2.52 -2.82 13.31
C SER A 187 -3.62 -1.79 13.52
N ASP A 188 -4.72 -1.93 12.76
CA ASP A 188 -5.97 -1.17 12.85
C ASP A 188 -7.09 -1.82 13.73
N SER A 189 -6.94 -3.08 14.13
CA SER A 189 -7.95 -3.87 14.85
C SER A 189 -7.31 -4.91 15.77
N GLY A 190 -6.66 -4.39 16.82
CA GLY A 190 -6.30 -5.20 17.98
C GLY A 190 -7.58 -5.81 18.59
N ALA A 191 -7.71 -7.13 18.45
CA ALA A 191 -8.93 -7.92 18.65
C ALA A 191 -9.59 -7.79 20.05
N ALA A 192 -10.93 -7.90 20.05
CA ALA A 192 -11.84 -8.17 21.18
C ALA A 192 -12.28 -7.00 22.08
N ALA A 193 -12.46 -5.80 21.54
CA ALA A 193 -13.34 -4.78 22.12
C ALA A 193 -13.92 -3.89 21.01
N GLU A 194 -15.20 -4.09 20.66
CA GLU A 194 -15.99 -3.35 19.66
C GLU A 194 -15.37 -3.27 18.22
N PRO A 195 -16.14 -3.43 17.14
CA PRO A 195 -15.58 -3.37 15.79
C PRO A 195 -15.15 -1.93 15.45
N GLY A 196 -13.85 -1.71 15.26
CA GLY A 196 -13.34 -0.55 14.50
C GLY A 196 -12.38 0.42 15.22
N THR A 197 -11.66 0.03 16.28
CA THR A 197 -10.62 0.93 16.84
C THR A 197 -9.30 0.22 17.12
N PRO A 198 -8.18 0.66 16.51
CA PRO A 198 -6.89 0.03 16.72
C PRO A 198 -6.37 0.17 18.16
N ALA A 199 -5.50 -0.74 18.63
CA ALA A 199 -5.04 -0.73 20.02
C ALA A 199 -4.43 0.61 20.46
N LEU A 200 -3.69 1.28 19.57
CA LEU A 200 -3.18 2.64 19.82
C LEU A 200 -4.33 3.64 19.96
N PHE A 201 -5.27 3.69 19.01
CA PHE A 201 -6.37 4.65 19.03
C PHE A 201 -7.37 4.39 20.16
N SER A 202 -7.56 3.13 20.55
CA SER A 202 -8.29 2.74 21.75
C SER A 202 -7.60 3.23 23.02
N THR A 203 -6.26 3.15 23.06
CA THR A 203 -5.45 3.67 24.17
C THR A 203 -5.49 5.20 24.21
N LEU A 204 -5.39 5.86 23.06
CA LEU A 204 -5.48 7.31 22.93
C LEU A 204 -6.88 7.81 23.34
N ALA A 205 -7.94 7.12 22.91
CA ALA A 205 -9.32 7.42 23.32
C ALA A 205 -9.54 7.21 24.83
N ALA A 206 -8.94 6.17 25.42
CA ALA A 206 -9.00 5.95 26.87
C ALA A 206 -8.30 7.09 27.64
N LEU A 207 -7.12 7.53 27.19
CA LEU A 207 -6.39 8.64 27.81
C LEU A 207 -7.13 9.97 27.69
N ARG A 208 -7.79 10.24 26.55
CA ARG A 208 -8.65 11.42 26.37
C ARG A 208 -9.75 11.53 27.42
N ASN A 209 -10.32 10.39 27.85
CA ASN A 209 -11.38 10.37 28.86
C ASN A 209 -10.86 10.46 30.30
N ALA A 210 -9.55 10.30 30.51
CA ALA A 210 -8.91 10.33 31.83
C ALA A 210 -8.30 11.70 32.19
N SER A 211 -8.15 12.59 31.20
CA SER A 211 -7.70 13.99 31.34
C SER A 211 -8.85 14.96 31.49
#